data_AF-A0A2E9N168-F1
#
_entry.id   AF-A0A2E9N168-F1
#
_cell.length_a   1.000
_cell.length_b   1.000
_cell.length_c   1.000
_cell.angle_alpha   90.00
_cell.angle_beta   90.00
_cell.angle_gamma   90.00
#
_symmetry.space_group_name_H-M   'P 1'
#
loop_
_entity.id
_entity.type
_entity.pdbx_description
1 polymer ?
#
loop_
_entity_poly.entity_id
_entity_poly.type
_entity_poly.pdbx_seq_one_letter_code
_entity_poly.pdbx_strand_id
1 'polypeptide(L)'
;MDRFGGWTGKKFKATGFFRVEKDERWWLVSPEGNAFLSWGINHLYPDLFKQEYNTLAWQKKLGIENLDGPAFNAALRTWFLGLREKMGFNTVGVHNALSIVNQPKPAMPYMQPIHFVEIPHWRTEIPDSNFRDVFSSDFEGHCDGMAKKIAVPIKDDPFLLGYSMTDCPLLTEEDLRERPDTIGGARRPSRIGWPRRLRNLGS
;
A
#
# COMPACT_ATOMS: atom_id res chain seq x y z
N MET A 1 -18.62 15.59 1.74
CA MET A 1 -17.26 15.50 1.18
C MET A 1 -17.38 15.54 -0.33
N ASP A 2 -16.29 15.83 -1.05
CA ASP A 2 -16.26 15.71 -2.50
C ASP A 2 -16.27 14.23 -2.96
N ARG A 3 -16.23 13.98 -4.28
CA ARG A 3 -16.22 12.63 -4.86
C ARG A 3 -15.07 11.74 -4.36
N PHE A 4 -13.98 12.36 -3.93
CA PHE A 4 -12.77 11.69 -3.48
C PHE A 4 -12.68 11.60 -1.95
N GLY A 5 -13.64 12.14 -1.19
CA GLY A 5 -13.59 12.16 0.28
C GLY A 5 -12.87 13.37 0.87
N GLY A 6 -12.63 14.43 0.08
CA GLY A 6 -12.11 15.72 0.52
C GLY A 6 -13.16 16.57 1.24
N TRP A 7 -12.70 17.38 2.18
CA TRP A 7 -13.51 18.32 2.94
C TRP A 7 -13.72 19.62 2.16
N THR A 8 -14.98 19.90 1.81
CA THR A 8 -15.37 21.03 0.96
C THR A 8 -15.32 22.40 1.65
N GLY A 9 -15.09 22.44 2.96
CA GLY A 9 -14.98 23.68 3.74
C GLY A 9 -13.66 24.43 3.53
N LYS A 10 -12.64 23.77 2.97
CA LYS A 10 -11.37 24.41 2.61
C LYS A 10 -10.98 24.04 1.18
N LYS A 11 -10.77 25.07 0.36
CA LYS A 11 -10.52 24.96 -1.08
C LYS A 11 -9.09 25.38 -1.43
N PHE A 12 -8.58 24.76 -2.48
CA PHE A 12 -7.30 24.96 -3.13
C PHE A 12 -7.50 24.88 -4.65
N LYS A 13 -6.43 25.07 -5.42
CA LYS A 13 -6.48 24.86 -6.87
C LYS A 13 -6.75 23.38 -7.20
N ALA A 14 -7.82 23.10 -7.92
CA ALA A 14 -8.10 21.80 -8.50
C ALA A 14 -7.11 21.50 -9.64
N THR A 15 -6.50 20.32 -9.62
CA THR A 15 -5.50 19.92 -10.63
C THR A 15 -5.86 18.62 -11.36
N GLY A 16 -6.95 17.96 -10.95
CA GLY A 16 -7.30 16.63 -11.46
C GLY A 16 -6.57 15.48 -10.77
N PHE A 17 -5.60 15.77 -9.90
CA PHE A 17 -4.83 14.77 -9.15
C PHE A 17 -4.70 15.13 -7.67
N PHE A 18 -4.42 14.12 -6.86
CA PHE A 18 -3.97 14.34 -5.49
C PHE A 18 -2.61 15.03 -5.47
N ARG A 19 -2.43 15.93 -4.50
CA ARG A 19 -1.16 16.64 -4.28
C ARG A 19 -1.05 17.10 -2.84
N VAL A 20 0.08 17.67 -2.48
CA VAL A 20 0.27 18.35 -1.19
C VAL A 20 0.22 19.86 -1.37
N GLU A 21 -0.29 20.57 -0.36
CA GLU A 21 -0.17 22.02 -0.26
C GLU A 21 0.03 22.41 1.19
N LYS A 22 0.93 23.37 1.43
CA LYS A 22 1.13 23.97 2.74
C LYS A 22 0.40 25.31 2.79
N ASP A 23 -0.50 25.44 3.76
CA ASP A 23 -1.12 26.69 4.19
C ASP A 23 -0.63 26.97 5.63
N GLU A 24 -1.51 27.25 6.60
CA GLU A 24 -1.14 27.24 8.02
C GLU A 24 -0.59 25.87 8.48
N ARG A 25 -1.03 24.79 7.82
CA ARG A 25 -0.54 23.42 8.01
C ARG A 25 -0.47 22.69 6.67
N TRP A 26 0.18 21.53 6.67
CA TRP A 26 0.21 20.64 5.52
C TRP A 26 -1.13 19.97 5.29
N TRP A 27 -1.56 19.95 4.04
CA TRP A 27 -2.75 19.26 3.57
C TRP A 27 -2.41 18.36 2.39
N LEU A 28 -3.05 17.20 2.33
CA LEU A 28 -3.34 16.61 1.03
C LEU A 28 -4.46 17.43 0.40
N VAL A 29 -4.46 17.51 -0.93
CA VAL A 29 -5.49 18.21 -1.71
C VAL A 29 -6.06 17.20 -2.69
N SER A 30 -7.38 17.05 -2.70
CA SER A 30 -8.08 16.16 -3.63
C SER A 30 -7.99 16.67 -5.08
N PRO A 31 -8.28 15.83 -6.08
CA PRO A 31 -8.37 16.23 -7.48
C PRO A 31 -9.28 17.44 -7.76
N GLU A 32 -10.36 17.59 -6.97
CA GLU A 32 -11.33 18.70 -7.05
C GLU A 32 -10.89 19.94 -6.25
N GLY A 33 -9.69 19.95 -5.68
CA GLY A 33 -9.13 21.09 -4.97
C GLY A 33 -9.65 21.23 -3.54
N ASN A 34 -10.09 20.16 -2.88
CA ASN A 34 -10.55 20.22 -1.49
C ASN A 34 -9.47 19.74 -0.53
N ALA A 35 -9.40 20.32 0.66
CA ALA A 35 -8.54 19.82 1.73
C ALA A 35 -8.86 18.35 2.03
N PHE A 36 -7.83 17.52 2.17
CA PHE A 36 -7.97 16.08 2.31
C PHE A 36 -7.16 15.59 3.51
N LEU A 37 -7.79 14.74 4.33
CA LEU A 37 -7.11 13.92 5.33
C LEU A 37 -7.31 12.47 4.93
N SER A 38 -6.21 11.74 4.75
CA SER A 38 -6.25 10.31 4.48
C SER A 38 -6.58 9.58 5.77
N TRP A 39 -7.79 9.02 5.85
CA TRP A 39 -8.19 8.12 6.92
C TRP A 39 -8.65 6.80 6.29
N GLY A 40 -7.98 5.70 6.65
CA GLY A 40 -8.08 4.46 5.90
C GLY A 40 -7.74 3.21 6.68
N ILE A 41 -7.89 2.06 6.01
CA ILE A 41 -7.65 0.71 6.53
C ILE A 41 -6.53 0.02 5.72
N ASN A 42 -5.76 -0.82 6.41
CA ASN A 42 -4.77 -1.75 5.83
C ASN A 42 -5.25 -3.21 6.01
N HIS A 43 -4.59 -4.16 5.33
CA HIS A 43 -4.81 -5.62 5.42
C HIS A 43 -6.10 -6.17 4.79
N LEU A 44 -6.58 -5.57 3.70
CA LEU A 44 -7.64 -6.11 2.84
C LEU A 44 -7.08 -7.13 1.83
N TYR A 45 -6.42 -8.18 2.31
CA TYR A 45 -5.92 -9.28 1.49
C TYR A 45 -6.83 -10.50 1.62
N PRO A 46 -7.43 -11.02 0.52
CA PRO A 46 -8.35 -12.16 0.55
C PRO A 46 -7.86 -13.34 1.39
N ASP A 47 -6.60 -13.74 1.27
CA ASP A 47 -6.01 -14.87 1.99
C ASP A 47 -6.09 -14.73 3.52
N LEU A 48 -6.02 -13.53 4.09
CA LEU A 48 -6.16 -13.31 5.53
C LEU A 48 -7.57 -13.62 6.04
N PHE A 49 -8.59 -13.41 5.19
CA PHE A 49 -9.99 -13.66 5.51
C PHE A 49 -10.35 -15.13 5.30
N LYS A 50 -9.60 -15.85 4.46
CA LYS A 50 -9.83 -17.26 4.11
C LYS A 50 -9.06 -18.25 4.98
N GLN A 51 -8.36 -17.78 6.01
CA GLN A 51 -7.68 -18.65 6.96
C GLN A 51 -8.69 -19.61 7.61
N GLU A 52 -8.30 -20.87 7.83
CA GLU A 52 -9.19 -21.94 8.30
C GLU A 52 -9.95 -21.54 9.59
N TYR A 53 -9.26 -20.88 10.51
CA TYR A 53 -9.83 -20.43 11.78
C TYR A 53 -10.86 -19.29 11.63
N ASN A 54 -10.91 -18.61 10.48
CA ASN A 54 -11.86 -17.53 10.19
C ASN A 54 -13.02 -17.95 9.28
N THR A 55 -12.95 -19.13 8.64
CA THR A 55 -13.84 -19.52 7.53
C THR A 55 -15.33 -19.39 7.86
N LEU A 56 -15.79 -20.01 8.95
CA LEU A 56 -17.21 -20.00 9.32
C LEU A 56 -17.72 -18.59 9.62
N ALA A 57 -16.89 -17.75 10.26
CA ALA A 57 -17.25 -16.39 10.59
C ALA A 57 -17.42 -15.53 9.33
N TRP A 58 -16.52 -15.65 8.35
CA TRP A 58 -16.61 -14.90 7.10
C TRP A 58 -17.68 -15.43 6.16
N GLN A 59 -17.91 -16.75 6.08
CA GLN A 59 -19.06 -17.31 5.34
C GLN A 59 -20.37 -16.69 5.81
N LYS A 60 -20.58 -16.68 7.13
CA LYS A 60 -21.76 -16.05 7.74
C LYS A 60 -21.81 -14.54 7.50
N LYS A 61 -20.66 -13.85 7.64
CA LYS A 61 -20.59 -12.39 7.50
C LYS A 61 -20.85 -11.92 6.06
N LEU A 62 -20.36 -12.67 5.09
CA LEU A 62 -20.45 -12.37 3.66
C LEU A 62 -21.68 -12.99 2.99
N GLY A 63 -22.36 -13.93 3.67
CA GLY A 63 -23.52 -14.63 3.13
C GLY A 63 -23.18 -15.58 1.98
N ILE A 64 -22.01 -16.22 2.03
CA ILE A 64 -21.55 -17.16 0.99
C ILE A 64 -21.03 -18.45 1.63
N GLU A 65 -21.18 -19.57 0.92
CA GLU A 65 -20.77 -20.89 1.43
C GLU A 65 -19.33 -21.24 1.08
N ASN A 66 -18.78 -20.73 -0.03
CA ASN A 66 -17.43 -21.06 -0.46
C ASN A 66 -16.57 -19.80 -0.57
N LEU A 67 -15.61 -19.64 0.34
CA LEU A 67 -14.69 -18.50 0.33
C LEU A 67 -13.63 -18.59 -0.78
N ASP A 68 -13.37 -19.78 -1.32
CA ASP A 68 -12.51 -19.97 -2.49
C ASP A 68 -13.28 -19.89 -3.81
N GLY A 69 -14.60 -19.67 -3.73
CA GLY A 69 -15.46 -19.49 -4.88
C GLY A 69 -15.29 -18.11 -5.55
N PRO A 70 -15.74 -17.99 -6.81
CA PRO A 70 -15.62 -16.74 -7.58
C PRO A 70 -16.41 -15.57 -6.98
N ALA A 71 -17.40 -15.86 -6.12
CA ALA A 71 -18.22 -14.84 -5.44
C ALA A 71 -17.48 -14.10 -4.31
N PHE A 72 -16.38 -14.66 -3.78
CA PHE A 72 -15.73 -14.15 -2.57
C PHE A 72 -15.30 -12.69 -2.70
N ASN A 73 -14.56 -12.34 -3.75
CA ASN A 73 -14.06 -10.97 -3.94
C ASN A 73 -15.19 -9.94 -4.07
N ALA A 74 -16.29 -10.31 -4.74
CA ALA A 74 -17.46 -9.44 -4.90
C ALA A 74 -18.20 -9.25 -3.55
N ALA A 75 -18.35 -10.32 -2.78
CA ALA A 75 -18.95 -10.26 -1.44
C ALA A 75 -18.09 -9.46 -0.47
N LEU A 76 -16.77 -9.69 -0.47
CA LEU A 76 -15.81 -8.95 0.36
C LEU A 76 -15.79 -7.46 -0.01
N ARG A 77 -15.80 -7.12 -1.31
CA ARG A 77 -15.93 -5.74 -1.79
C ARG A 77 -17.20 -5.09 -1.26
N THR A 78 -18.33 -5.75 -1.39
CA THR A 78 -19.64 -5.23 -0.93
C THR A 78 -19.62 -4.97 0.57
N TRP A 79 -19.12 -5.92 1.35
CA TRP A 79 -18.95 -5.77 2.79
C TRP A 79 -18.01 -4.60 3.14
N PHE A 80 -16.86 -4.49 2.47
CA PHE A 80 -15.86 -3.45 2.72
C PHE A 80 -16.40 -2.05 2.43
N LEU A 81 -17.12 -1.87 1.31
CA LEU A 81 -17.78 -0.61 0.99
C LEU A 81 -18.91 -0.29 1.98
N GLY A 82 -19.65 -1.29 2.46
CA GLY A 82 -20.62 -1.08 3.53
C GLY A 82 -19.96 -0.65 4.85
N LEU A 83 -18.78 -1.18 5.17
CA LEU A 83 -18.00 -0.76 6.34
C LEU A 83 -17.48 0.67 6.19
N ARG A 84 -17.05 1.05 4.99
CA ARG A 84 -16.67 2.42 4.63
C ARG A 84 -17.77 3.41 4.94
N GLU A 85 -19.00 3.17 4.50
CA GLU A 85 -20.12 4.08 4.75
C GLU A 85 -20.44 4.22 6.25
N LYS A 86 -20.28 3.12 7.01
CA LYS A 86 -20.57 3.11 8.46
C LYS A 86 -19.50 3.83 9.29
N MET A 87 -18.23 3.63 8.93
CA MET A 87 -17.12 4.18 9.69
C MET A 87 -16.73 5.57 9.18
N GLY A 88 -16.81 5.80 7.87
CA GLY A 88 -16.52 7.07 7.21
C GLY A 88 -15.10 7.19 6.64
N PHE A 89 -14.36 6.08 6.54
CA PHE A 89 -12.99 6.12 6.01
C PHE A 89 -13.01 6.42 4.51
N ASN A 90 -12.02 7.16 4.03
CA ASN A 90 -12.00 7.72 2.68
C ASN A 90 -10.82 7.21 1.84
N THR A 91 -9.90 6.43 2.42
CA THR A 91 -8.71 5.95 1.71
C THR A 91 -8.51 4.46 1.95
N VAL A 92 -8.02 3.76 0.93
CA VAL A 92 -7.41 2.44 1.07
C VAL A 92 -5.91 2.62 1.17
N GLY A 93 -5.37 2.27 2.34
CA GLY A 93 -3.96 2.45 2.64
C GLY A 93 -3.09 1.40 1.95
N VAL A 94 -1.92 1.18 2.53
CA VAL A 94 -0.97 0.17 2.06
C VAL A 94 -1.42 -1.22 2.55
N HIS A 95 -0.85 -2.29 2.00
CA HIS A 95 -1.16 -3.67 2.39
C HIS A 95 -2.60 -4.11 2.09
N ASN A 96 -3.08 -3.81 0.89
CA ASN A 96 -4.43 -4.16 0.45
C ASN A 96 -4.40 -4.80 -0.94
N ALA A 97 -5.27 -5.79 -1.19
CA ALA A 97 -5.51 -6.28 -2.53
C ALA A 97 -6.39 -5.29 -3.30
N LEU A 98 -5.78 -4.46 -4.14
CA LEU A 98 -6.49 -3.45 -4.93
C LEU A 98 -7.55 -4.06 -5.87
N SER A 99 -7.46 -5.35 -6.22
CA SER A 99 -8.51 -6.05 -6.96
C SER A 99 -9.87 -6.02 -6.25
N ILE A 100 -9.92 -5.90 -4.92
CA ILE A 100 -11.17 -5.78 -4.16
C ILE A 100 -11.77 -4.38 -4.29
N VAL A 101 -10.95 -3.33 -4.41
CA VAL A 101 -11.40 -1.93 -4.30
C VAL A 101 -11.43 -1.21 -5.66
N ASN A 102 -10.63 -1.66 -6.61
CA ASN A 102 -10.45 -1.03 -7.91
C ASN A 102 -11.16 -1.74 -9.07
N GLN A 103 -11.84 -2.86 -8.83
CA GLN A 103 -12.60 -3.59 -9.86
C GLN A 103 -14.11 -3.48 -9.65
N PRO A 104 -14.91 -3.19 -10.69
CA PRO A 104 -14.49 -2.87 -12.06
C PRO A 104 -13.88 -1.46 -12.22
N LYS A 105 -13.99 -0.61 -11.19
CA LYS A 105 -13.33 0.70 -11.10
C LYS A 105 -13.03 1.06 -9.63
N PRO A 106 -12.07 1.96 -9.37
CA PRO A 106 -11.83 2.52 -8.04
C PRO A 106 -13.11 3.06 -7.41
N ALA A 107 -13.39 2.61 -6.18
CA ALA A 107 -14.51 3.11 -5.39
C ALA A 107 -14.13 4.27 -4.45
N MET A 108 -12.83 4.45 -4.22
CA MET A 108 -12.27 5.42 -3.30
C MET A 108 -10.77 5.60 -3.55
N PRO A 109 -10.15 6.67 -3.03
CA PRO A 109 -8.71 6.89 -3.13
C PRO A 109 -7.88 5.72 -2.62
N TYR A 110 -6.78 5.41 -3.30
CA TYR A 110 -5.93 4.26 -2.99
C TYR A 110 -4.44 4.56 -3.16
N MET A 111 -3.61 3.83 -2.41
CA MET A 111 -2.17 3.76 -2.59
C MET A 111 -1.79 2.57 -3.49
N GLN A 112 -0.95 2.78 -4.51
CA GLN A 112 -0.43 1.73 -5.37
C GLN A 112 0.99 1.29 -4.93
N PRO A 113 1.21 0.01 -4.59
CA PRO A 113 2.56 -0.47 -4.32
C PRO A 113 3.47 -0.42 -5.55
N ILE A 114 4.70 0.09 -5.37
CA ILE A 114 5.82 0.02 -6.32
C ILE A 114 7.14 -0.20 -5.55
N HIS A 115 7.59 -1.44 -5.49
CA HIS A 115 8.73 -1.84 -4.65
C HIS A 115 10.02 -1.99 -5.49
N PHE A 116 10.82 -0.93 -5.58
CA PHE A 116 12.09 -0.95 -6.30
C PHE A 116 13.17 -1.83 -5.65
N VAL A 117 13.06 -2.08 -4.33
CA VAL A 117 13.95 -2.98 -3.59
C VAL A 117 13.18 -3.77 -2.54
N GLU A 118 13.23 -5.09 -2.58
CA GLU A 118 12.44 -5.98 -1.71
C GLU A 118 13.24 -6.37 -0.45
N ILE A 119 13.59 -5.38 0.37
CA ILE A 119 14.40 -5.54 1.60
C ILE A 119 13.63 -5.24 2.91
N PRO A 120 12.40 -5.78 3.13
CA PRO A 120 11.63 -5.47 4.33
C PRO A 120 12.21 -6.15 5.58
N HIS A 121 12.21 -5.46 6.71
CA HIS A 121 12.71 -5.99 7.97
C HIS A 121 11.95 -7.22 8.50
N TRP A 122 10.66 -7.37 8.19
CA TRP A 122 9.80 -8.43 8.72
C TRP A 122 10.01 -9.79 8.04
N ARG A 123 10.70 -9.87 6.88
CA ARG A 123 11.02 -11.15 6.24
C ARG A 123 12.17 -11.85 6.95
N THR A 124 12.04 -13.15 7.17
CA THR A 124 13.08 -13.98 7.79
C THR A 124 14.34 -13.99 6.93
N GLU A 125 14.20 -14.30 5.65
CA GLU A 125 15.28 -14.35 4.67
C GLU A 125 15.03 -13.34 3.54
N ILE A 126 16.11 -12.70 3.09
CA ILE A 126 16.09 -11.74 1.98
C ILE A 126 17.22 -12.15 1.04
N PRO A 127 16.93 -12.53 -0.21
CA PRO A 127 17.97 -12.87 -1.18
C PRO A 127 18.94 -11.71 -1.40
N ASP A 128 20.22 -12.04 -1.59
CA ASP A 128 21.26 -11.03 -1.86
C ASP A 128 20.95 -10.21 -3.13
N SER A 129 20.24 -10.79 -4.09
CA SER A 129 19.77 -10.12 -5.31
C SER A 129 18.77 -8.97 -5.05
N ASN A 130 18.18 -8.88 -3.87
CA ASN A 130 17.31 -7.76 -3.49
C ASN A 130 18.09 -6.52 -3.03
N PHE A 131 19.38 -6.67 -2.69
CA PHE A 131 20.27 -5.56 -2.31
C PHE A 131 20.90 -4.94 -3.56
N ARG A 132 20.06 -4.32 -4.40
CA ARG A 132 20.47 -3.73 -5.69
C ARG A 132 21.38 -2.51 -5.51
N ASP A 133 22.35 -2.31 -6.40
CA ASP A 133 23.15 -1.09 -6.47
C ASP A 133 22.36 0.07 -7.07
N VAL A 134 21.97 1.04 -6.25
CA VAL A 134 21.17 2.20 -6.71
C VAL A 134 21.93 3.17 -7.62
N PHE A 135 23.25 3.09 -7.64
CA PHE A 135 24.08 3.96 -8.48
C PHE A 135 24.36 3.33 -9.85
N SER A 136 23.95 2.08 -10.07
CA SER A 136 24.14 1.38 -11.34
C SER A 136 23.08 1.76 -12.37
N SER A 137 23.47 1.73 -13.66
CA SER A 137 22.53 1.84 -14.78
C SER A 137 21.50 0.70 -14.80
N ASP A 138 21.85 -0.46 -14.25
CA ASP A 138 20.93 -1.61 -14.12
C ASP A 138 19.76 -1.30 -13.18
N PHE A 139 20.00 -0.51 -12.13
CA PHE A 139 18.93 -0.06 -11.23
C PHE A 139 18.05 1.00 -11.87
N GLU A 140 18.63 1.94 -12.62
CA GLU A 140 17.86 2.89 -13.44
C GLU A 140 16.91 2.15 -14.40
N GLY A 141 17.43 1.19 -15.18
CA GLY A 141 16.63 0.37 -16.09
C GLY A 141 15.55 -0.44 -15.36
N HIS A 142 15.82 -0.91 -14.14
CA HIS A 142 14.83 -1.57 -13.29
C HIS A 142 13.70 -0.63 -12.87
N CYS A 143 14.01 0.58 -12.40
CA CYS A 143 13.04 1.59 -12.02
C CYS A 143 12.13 1.98 -13.20
N ASP A 144 12.72 2.18 -14.38
CA ASP A 144 12.00 2.45 -15.63
C ASP A 144 11.05 1.30 -16.00
N GLY A 145 11.52 0.07 -15.90
CA GLY A 145 10.71 -1.12 -16.14
C GLY A 145 9.51 -1.20 -15.20
N MET A 146 9.71 -0.89 -13.92
CA MET A 146 8.63 -0.85 -12.93
C MET A 146 7.64 0.28 -13.19
N ALA A 147 8.12 1.49 -13.51
CA ALA A 147 7.26 2.63 -13.85
C ALA A 147 6.40 2.32 -15.09
N LYS A 148 6.98 1.74 -16.15
CA LYS A 148 6.25 1.30 -17.35
C LYS A 148 5.18 0.26 -17.04
N LYS A 149 5.49 -0.70 -16.16
CA LYS A 149 4.57 -1.78 -15.82
C LYS A 149 3.44 -1.36 -14.86
N ILE A 150 3.75 -0.52 -13.88
CA ILE A 150 2.85 -0.22 -12.75
C ILE A 150 2.26 1.18 -12.84
N ALA A 151 3.08 2.19 -13.14
CA ALA A 151 2.64 3.59 -13.09
C ALA A 151 1.95 4.03 -14.38
N VAL A 152 2.53 3.73 -15.54
CA VAL A 152 1.99 4.17 -16.85
C VAL A 152 0.53 3.76 -17.07
N PRO A 153 0.07 2.52 -16.75
CA PRO A 153 -1.32 2.12 -16.98
C PRO A 153 -2.36 2.90 -16.17
N ILE A 154 -1.96 3.49 -15.04
CA ILE A 154 -2.87 4.18 -14.10
C ILE A 154 -2.51 5.66 -13.89
N LYS A 155 -1.59 6.21 -14.70
CA LYS A 155 -1.04 7.56 -14.52
C LYS A 155 -2.09 8.67 -14.53
N ASP A 156 -3.21 8.44 -15.20
CA ASP A 156 -4.32 9.39 -15.35
C ASP A 156 -5.51 9.05 -14.42
N ASP A 157 -5.37 8.09 -13.51
CA ASP A 157 -6.43 7.73 -12.56
C ASP A 157 -6.52 8.76 -11.42
N PRO A 158 -7.60 9.54 -11.32
CA PRO A 158 -7.72 10.57 -10.29
C PRO A 158 -7.93 10.01 -8.88
N PHE A 159 -8.23 8.71 -8.73
CA PHE A 159 -8.32 8.06 -7.42
C PHE A 159 -6.95 7.58 -6.90
N LEU A 160 -5.90 7.61 -7.72
CA LEU A 160 -4.55 7.29 -7.26
C LEU A 160 -4.05 8.39 -6.32
N LEU A 161 -3.97 8.08 -5.02
CA LEU A 161 -3.46 8.99 -4.00
C LEU A 161 -1.93 9.11 -4.07
N GLY A 162 -1.26 8.01 -4.38
CA GLY A 162 0.18 7.95 -4.48
C GLY A 162 0.69 6.51 -4.54
N TYR A 163 2.01 6.38 -4.53
CA TYR A 163 2.68 5.08 -4.54
C TYR A 163 3.33 4.78 -3.19
N SER A 164 3.25 3.53 -2.75
CA SER A 164 3.96 3.05 -1.57
C SER A 164 5.17 2.22 -1.99
N MET A 165 6.32 2.53 -1.42
CA MET A 165 7.54 1.73 -1.58
C MET A 165 7.56 0.60 -0.54
N THR A 166 8.62 -0.19 -0.56
CA THR A 166 8.84 -1.31 0.35
C THR A 166 8.65 -0.90 1.79
N ASP A 167 7.83 -1.67 2.49
CA ASP A 167 7.50 -1.43 3.89
C ASP A 167 8.70 -1.74 4.80
N CYS A 168 9.02 -0.78 5.66
CA CYS A 168 10.10 -0.84 6.65
C CYS A 168 11.40 -1.49 6.12
N PRO A 169 12.07 -0.83 5.15
CA PRO A 169 13.26 -1.36 4.50
C PRO A 169 14.48 -1.36 5.44
N LEU A 170 15.42 -2.28 5.23
CA LEU A 170 16.66 -2.42 6.01
C LEU A 170 17.69 -1.30 5.72
N LEU A 171 17.39 -0.07 6.15
CA LEU A 171 18.18 1.13 5.85
C LEU A 171 19.01 1.61 7.04
N THR A 172 18.52 1.44 8.27
CA THR A 172 19.18 1.95 9.49
C THR A 172 19.75 0.81 10.31
N GLU A 173 20.76 1.08 11.15
CA GLU A 173 21.31 0.07 12.08
C GLU A 173 20.24 -0.50 13.02
N GLU A 174 19.20 0.26 13.37
CA GLU A 174 18.07 -0.24 14.15
C GLU A 174 17.28 -1.31 13.38
N ASP A 175 17.06 -1.10 12.07
CA ASP A 175 16.43 -2.10 11.20
C ASP A 175 17.27 -3.37 11.06
N LEU A 176 18.55 -3.33 11.43
CA LEU A 176 19.49 -4.46 11.33
C LEU A 176 19.66 -5.24 12.62
N ARG A 177 19.23 -4.68 13.76
CA ARG A 177 19.36 -5.34 15.06
C ARG A 177 18.56 -6.63 15.09
N GLU A 178 19.03 -7.54 15.94
CA GLU A 178 18.26 -8.71 16.34
C GLU A 178 16.88 -8.26 16.81
N ARG A 179 15.84 -8.97 16.36
CA ARG A 179 14.48 -8.78 16.86
C ARG A 179 14.16 -9.91 17.85
N PRO A 180 14.07 -9.61 19.16
CA PRO A 180 13.82 -10.62 20.19
C PRO A 180 12.32 -10.90 20.39
N ASP A 181 11.42 -10.06 19.88
CA ASP A 181 9.97 -10.20 20.03
C ASP A 181 9.26 -10.51 18.70
N THR A 182 7.93 -10.68 18.77
CA THR A 182 7.07 -10.97 17.62
C THR A 182 6.15 -9.79 17.26
N ILE A 183 6.37 -8.61 17.85
CA ILE A 183 5.56 -7.42 17.60
C ILE A 183 5.94 -6.86 16.22
N GLY A 184 4.98 -6.88 15.30
CA GLY A 184 5.15 -6.36 13.94
C GLY A 184 6.09 -7.21 13.06
N GLY A 185 6.27 -8.50 13.34
CA GLY A 185 7.04 -9.44 12.51
C GLY A 185 7.73 -10.54 13.31
N ALA A 186 8.26 -11.56 12.64
CA ALA A 186 8.89 -12.70 13.30
C ALA A 186 10.21 -12.31 14.03
N ARG A 187 10.55 -13.07 15.08
CA ARG A 187 11.89 -13.03 15.69
C ARG A 187 12.93 -13.33 14.63
N ARG A 188 14.07 -12.63 14.68
CA ARG A 188 15.14 -12.81 13.69
C ARG A 188 16.50 -12.37 14.26
N PRO A 189 17.61 -13.02 13.85
CA PRO A 189 18.94 -12.56 14.19
C PRO A 189 19.26 -11.20 13.54
N SER A 190 20.32 -10.54 14.01
CA SER A 190 20.86 -9.36 13.36
C SER A 190 21.28 -9.64 11.92
N ARG A 191 21.24 -8.64 11.04
CA ARG A 191 21.50 -8.82 9.61
C ARG A 191 22.26 -7.65 8.98
N ILE A 192 22.71 -7.84 7.75
CA ILE A 192 23.41 -6.82 6.97
C ILE A 192 22.38 -5.93 6.26
N GLY A 193 22.54 -4.62 6.40
CA GLY A 193 21.69 -3.64 5.75
C GLY A 193 22.15 -3.25 4.37
N TRP A 194 21.27 -2.58 3.66
CA TRP A 194 21.54 -2.13 2.32
C TRP A 194 22.74 -1.17 2.22
N PRO A 195 22.91 -0.17 3.11
CA PRO A 195 24.11 0.67 3.08
C PRO A 195 25.42 -0.10 3.34
N ARG A 196 25.37 -1.20 4.11
CA ARG A 196 26.56 -2.03 4.39
C ARG A 196 26.89 -2.94 3.20
N ARG A 197 25.89 -3.45 2.48
CA ARG A 197 26.10 -4.17 1.21
C ARG A 197 26.66 -3.24 0.14
N LEU A 198 26.05 -2.07 -0.07
CA LEU A 198 26.47 -1.09 -1.09
C LEU A 198 27.93 -0.64 -0.89
N ARG A 199 28.35 -0.39 0.35
CA ARG A 199 29.76 -0.05 0.66
C ARG A 199 30.78 -1.09 0.21
N ASN A 200 30.37 -2.34 0.04
CA ASN A 200 31.25 -3.46 -0.34
C ASN A 200 31.06 -3.91 -1.79
N LEU A 201 30.24 -3.22 -2.61
CA LEU A 201 30.05 -3.56 -4.03
C LEU A 201 31.20 -3.11 -4.93
N GLY A 202 32.23 -2.45 -4.38
CA GLY A 202 33.40 -1.95 -5.10
C GLY A 202 34.72 -2.09 -4.34
N SER A 203 34.82 -3.07 -3.44
CA SER A 203 36.08 -3.49 -2.81
C SER A 203 36.54 -4.83 -3.35
#